data_AF-A0A9E0R8A8-F1
#
_entry.id   AF-A0A9E0R8A8-F1
#
_cell.length_a   1.000
_cell.length_b   1.000
_cell.length_c   1.000
_cell.angle_alpha   90.00
_cell.angle_beta   90.00
_cell.angle_gamma   90.00
#
_symmetry.space_group_name_H-M   'P 1'
#
loop_
_entity.id
_entity.type
_entity.pdbx_description
1 polymer ?
#
loop_
_entity_poly.entity_id
_entity_poly.type
_entity_poly.pdbx_seq_one_letter_code
_entity_poly.pdbx_strand_id
1 'polypeptide(L)'
;MSQDLKSITKNYKEDKETVYNSWFVNNDERLKAFRTIRRGVFDVIQDIKNGNFGNDFKGSSLEVVLNCITEQKQVFKGASHPFYWKPKLRIPDIYENEENKLVFGQFLEKCINATKEDQILKEIILLDKRKIKGLGPAVASIIYFLHPTIIPPCNTAIVNGFNSLFKDKVKLGSWTEYLRMREIIIEKNNELKSELSNDLGAFSGLLFDVGEKKLLISNDNISEEDRIKIEKKLKKRHKEVISEMEEEDLHTEMQYH
;
A
#
# COMPACT_ATOMS: atom_id res chain seq x y z
N MET A 1 -17.90 -22.15 -13.68
CA MET A 1 -18.69 -21.30 -12.76
C MET A 1 -17.81 -20.13 -12.36
N SER A 2 -18.29 -18.90 -12.51
CA SER A 2 -17.62 -17.72 -11.96
C SER A 2 -17.53 -17.90 -10.45
N GLN A 3 -16.32 -17.97 -9.90
CA GLN A 3 -16.14 -18.07 -8.45
C GLN A 3 -16.70 -16.79 -7.82
N ASP A 4 -17.63 -16.93 -6.87
CA ASP A 4 -18.23 -15.81 -6.16
C ASP A 4 -17.16 -15.12 -5.28
N LEU A 5 -17.19 -13.79 -5.24
CA LEU A 5 -16.24 -12.98 -4.48
C LEU A 5 -16.22 -13.40 -2.99
N LYS A 6 -17.38 -13.78 -2.44
CA LYS A 6 -17.49 -14.34 -1.09
C LYS A 6 -16.67 -15.61 -0.88
N SER A 7 -16.66 -16.52 -1.87
CA SER A 7 -15.86 -17.74 -1.79
C SER A 7 -14.37 -17.44 -1.80
N ILE A 8 -13.94 -16.46 -2.61
CA ILE A 8 -12.53 -16.04 -2.66
C ILE A 8 -12.13 -15.40 -1.33
N THR A 9 -12.99 -14.53 -0.77
CA THR A 9 -12.78 -13.92 0.54
C THR A 9 -12.73 -14.95 1.66
N LYS A 10 -13.57 -15.98 1.61
CA LYS A 10 -13.51 -17.09 2.58
C LYS A 10 -12.15 -17.79 2.53
N ASN A 11 -11.69 -18.20 1.34
CA ASN A 11 -10.38 -18.85 1.18
C ASN A 11 -9.24 -17.95 1.63
N TYR A 12 -9.31 -16.65 1.32
CA TYR A 12 -8.33 -15.65 1.76
C TYR A 12 -8.19 -15.60 3.29
N LYS A 13 -9.30 -15.72 4.02
CA LYS A 13 -9.29 -15.70 5.48
C LYS A 13 -8.88 -17.02 6.10
N GLU A 14 -9.18 -18.15 5.47
CA GLU A 14 -8.87 -19.49 6.00
C GLU A 14 -7.40 -19.86 5.81
N ASP A 15 -6.75 -19.38 4.74
CA ASP A 15 -5.35 -19.65 4.47
C ASP A 15 -4.43 -18.75 5.33
N LYS A 16 -3.61 -19.38 6.17
CA LYS A 16 -2.70 -18.71 7.12
C LYS A 16 -1.55 -17.96 6.43
N GLU A 17 -1.22 -18.27 5.19
CA GLU A 17 -0.10 -17.64 4.47
C GLU A 17 -0.49 -16.34 3.77
N THR A 18 -1.78 -16.04 3.71
CA THR A 18 -2.31 -14.85 3.06
C THR A 18 -1.99 -13.59 3.85
N VAL A 19 -2.02 -12.45 3.16
CA VAL A 19 -1.89 -11.12 3.76
C VAL A 19 -2.93 -10.90 4.86
N TYR A 20 -4.09 -11.58 4.81
CA TYR A 20 -5.11 -11.45 5.84
C TYR A 20 -4.52 -11.85 7.19
N ASN A 21 -3.98 -13.06 7.25
CA ASN A 21 -3.48 -13.67 8.48
C ASN A 21 -2.04 -13.28 8.80
N SER A 22 -1.22 -13.02 7.79
CA SER A 22 0.20 -12.70 7.98
C SER A 22 0.49 -11.21 8.21
N TRP A 23 -0.50 -10.33 8.08
CA TRP A 23 -0.28 -8.88 8.22
C TRP A 23 -1.52 -8.12 8.71
N PHE A 24 -2.71 -8.44 8.21
CA PHE A 24 -3.89 -7.61 8.47
C PHE A 24 -4.51 -7.83 9.86
N VAL A 25 -4.79 -9.08 10.25
CA VAL A 25 -5.38 -9.42 11.55
C VAL A 25 -4.32 -9.67 12.62
N ASN A 26 -4.67 -9.39 13.88
CA ASN A 26 -3.86 -9.66 15.07
C ASN A 26 -2.42 -9.11 14.98
N ASN A 27 -2.24 -7.97 14.32
CA ASN A 27 -0.95 -7.33 14.14
C ASN A 27 -0.94 -5.97 14.85
N ASP A 28 -0.41 -5.95 16.08
CA ASP A 28 -0.30 -4.73 16.87
C ASP A 28 0.74 -3.76 16.30
N GLU A 29 1.78 -4.27 15.62
CA GLU A 29 2.78 -3.44 14.96
C GLU A 29 2.17 -2.62 13.83
N ARG A 30 1.29 -3.23 13.04
CA ARG A 30 0.49 -2.55 12.01
C ARG A 30 -0.29 -1.40 12.61
N LEU A 31 -0.98 -1.60 13.73
CA LEU A 31 -1.75 -0.55 14.41
C LEU A 31 -0.85 0.55 15.00
N LYS A 32 0.34 0.21 15.51
CA LYS A 32 1.36 1.18 15.93
C LYS A 32 1.85 2.00 14.74
N ALA A 33 2.07 1.36 13.58
CA ALA A 33 2.57 2.01 12.38
C ALA A 33 1.65 3.14 11.90
N PHE A 34 0.32 3.00 11.97
CA PHE A 34 -0.61 4.11 11.65
C PHE A 34 -0.29 5.39 12.43
N ARG A 35 -0.01 5.27 13.73
CA ARG A 35 0.31 6.41 14.58
C ARG A 35 1.69 6.98 14.26
N THR A 36 2.68 6.11 14.08
CA THR A 36 4.06 6.49 13.74
C THR A 36 4.12 7.20 12.38
N ILE A 37 3.48 6.63 11.36
CA ILE A 37 3.42 7.19 10.00
C ILE A 37 2.69 8.52 10.01
N ARG A 38 1.56 8.63 10.70
CA ARG A 38 0.84 9.91 10.82
C ARG A 38 1.71 11.01 11.43
N ARG A 39 2.50 10.68 12.47
CA ARG A 39 3.46 11.62 13.06
C ARG A 39 4.60 11.95 12.09
N GLY A 40 5.20 10.96 11.45
CA GLY A 40 6.27 11.22 10.46
C GLY A 40 5.80 12.07 9.29
N VAL A 41 4.55 11.91 8.82
CA VAL A 41 3.96 12.78 7.78
C VAL A 41 3.86 14.22 8.28
N PHE A 42 3.51 14.44 9.56
CA PHE A 42 3.54 15.78 10.15
C PHE A 42 4.96 16.37 10.11
N ASP A 43 5.98 15.58 10.42
CA ASP A 43 7.37 16.03 10.37
C ASP A 43 7.80 16.39 8.93
N VAL A 44 7.40 15.61 7.93
CA VAL A 44 7.60 15.96 6.50
C VAL A 44 6.98 17.31 6.15
N ILE A 45 5.76 17.56 6.62
CA ILE A 45 5.07 18.84 6.38
C ILE A 45 5.85 19.99 7.01
N GLN A 46 6.33 19.83 8.25
CA GLN A 46 7.10 20.87 8.94
C GLN A 46 8.45 21.13 8.25
N ASP A 47 9.15 20.08 7.84
CA ASP A 47 10.43 20.24 7.12
C ASP A 47 10.24 21.01 5.81
N ILE A 48 9.19 20.71 5.04
CA ILE A 48 8.89 21.43 3.80
C ILE A 48 8.57 22.90 4.11
N LYS A 49 7.72 23.18 5.11
CA LYS A 49 7.33 24.55 5.47
C LYS A 49 8.51 25.40 5.96
N ASN A 50 9.43 24.78 6.70
CA ASN A 50 10.59 25.45 7.27
C ASN A 50 11.78 25.52 6.31
N GLY A 51 11.67 24.95 5.10
CA GLY A 51 12.76 24.92 4.13
C GLY A 51 13.87 23.92 4.46
N ASN A 52 13.61 22.96 5.35
CA ASN A 52 14.54 21.91 5.77
C ASN A 52 14.41 20.63 4.93
N PHE A 53 13.39 20.54 4.07
CA PHE A 53 13.22 19.39 3.18
C PHE A 53 14.28 19.41 2.07
N GLY A 54 15.26 18.51 2.22
CA GLY A 54 16.43 18.41 1.35
C GLY A 54 16.14 17.99 -0.09
N ASN A 55 17.23 17.79 -0.84
CA ASN A 55 17.20 17.45 -2.27
C ASN A 55 17.46 15.97 -2.54
N ASP A 56 17.31 15.13 -1.51
CA ASP A 56 17.45 13.68 -1.64
C ASP A 56 16.43 13.01 -0.73
N PHE A 57 16.10 11.76 -1.05
CA PHE A 57 15.32 10.89 -0.19
C PHE A 57 16.11 10.53 1.07
N LYS A 58 17.40 10.21 0.92
CA LYS A 58 18.23 9.77 2.05
C LYS A 58 18.47 10.90 3.05
N GLY A 59 18.26 10.62 4.33
CA GLY A 59 18.34 11.56 5.44
C GLY A 59 17.12 12.49 5.56
N SER A 60 16.09 12.33 4.72
CA SER A 60 14.88 13.16 4.79
C SER A 60 13.86 12.60 5.80
N SER A 61 12.97 13.46 6.30
CA SER A 61 11.80 13.01 7.07
C SER A 61 10.89 12.06 6.27
N LEU A 62 10.88 12.16 4.93
CA LEU A 62 10.11 11.26 4.09
C LEU A 62 10.70 9.84 4.08
N GLU A 63 12.01 9.69 4.23
CA GLU A 63 12.64 8.38 4.39
C GLU A 63 12.14 7.67 5.64
N VAL A 64 12.02 8.37 6.76
CA VAL A 64 11.49 7.79 8.00
C VAL A 64 10.07 7.26 7.81
N VAL A 65 9.21 8.06 7.17
CA VAL A 65 7.83 7.65 6.86
C VAL A 65 7.80 6.41 5.98
N LEU A 66 8.58 6.40 4.90
CA LEU A 66 8.53 5.29 3.95
C LEU A 66 9.22 4.04 4.46
N ASN A 67 10.25 4.16 5.29
CA ASN A 67 10.85 3.02 5.96
C ASN A 67 9.84 2.35 6.88
N CYS A 68 9.12 3.12 7.71
CA CYS A 68 8.04 2.61 8.56
C CYS A 68 6.92 1.94 7.74
N ILE A 69 6.59 2.49 6.57
CA ILE A 69 5.66 1.85 5.63
C ILE A 69 6.23 0.53 5.09
N THR A 70 7.49 0.50 4.65
CA THR A 70 8.08 -0.72 4.08
C THR A 70 8.31 -1.82 5.12
N GLU A 71 8.48 -1.45 6.39
CA GLU A 71 8.53 -2.37 7.55
C GLU A 71 7.20 -3.11 7.74
N GLN A 72 6.09 -2.59 7.21
CA GLN A 72 4.81 -3.32 7.18
C GLN A 72 4.84 -4.51 6.20
N LYS A 73 5.97 -4.74 5.52
CA LYS A 73 6.27 -5.87 4.63
C LYS A 73 5.12 -6.15 3.65
N GLN A 74 5.04 -7.35 3.11
CA GLN A 74 3.95 -7.81 2.24
C GLN A 74 3.56 -6.80 1.15
N VAL A 75 2.38 -6.18 1.30
CA VAL A 75 1.79 -5.18 0.39
C VAL A 75 2.68 -3.95 0.22
N PHE A 76 3.49 -3.62 1.23
CA PHE A 76 4.29 -2.38 1.27
C PHE A 76 5.76 -2.61 0.95
N LYS A 77 6.17 -3.83 0.61
CA LYS A 77 7.55 -4.11 0.20
C LYS A 77 7.90 -3.27 -1.04
N GLY A 78 8.91 -2.41 -0.90
CA GLY A 78 9.36 -1.52 -1.96
C GLY A 78 8.51 -0.26 -2.17
N ALA A 79 7.60 0.07 -1.24
CA ALA A 79 6.80 1.31 -1.29
C ALA A 79 7.66 2.60 -1.34
N SER A 80 8.92 2.52 -0.89
CA SER A 80 9.90 3.60 -0.95
C SER A 80 10.53 3.82 -2.33
N HIS A 81 10.59 2.79 -3.18
CA HIS A 81 11.31 2.85 -4.47
C HIS A 81 10.84 3.97 -5.43
N PRO A 82 9.54 4.29 -5.52
CA PRO A 82 9.09 5.42 -6.35
C PRO A 82 9.68 6.76 -5.89
N PHE A 83 9.95 6.90 -4.59
CA PHE A 83 10.42 8.12 -3.96
C PHE A 83 11.93 8.26 -3.93
N TYR A 84 12.69 7.20 -4.25
CA TYR A 84 14.14 7.35 -4.42
C TYR A 84 14.44 8.32 -5.56
N TRP A 85 15.31 9.28 -5.28
CA TRP A 85 15.81 10.22 -6.29
C TRP A 85 16.58 9.47 -7.37
N LYS A 86 16.21 9.70 -8.63
CA LYS A 86 16.79 9.04 -9.81
C LYS A 86 17.51 10.09 -10.66
N PRO A 87 18.82 10.31 -10.49
CA PRO A 87 19.54 11.43 -11.13
C PRO A 87 19.41 11.47 -12.66
N LYS A 88 19.43 10.30 -13.32
CA LYS A 88 19.29 10.21 -14.79
C LYS A 88 17.92 10.62 -15.29
N LEU A 89 16.87 10.36 -14.52
CA LEU A 89 15.48 10.66 -14.88
C LEU A 89 14.98 11.98 -14.27
N ARG A 90 15.71 12.49 -13.28
CA ARG A 90 15.37 13.65 -12.46
C ARG A 90 13.98 13.53 -11.83
N ILE A 91 13.70 12.39 -11.18
CA ILE A 91 12.45 12.12 -10.48
C ILE A 91 12.66 11.45 -9.10
N PRO A 92 11.74 11.64 -8.13
CA PRO A 92 10.61 12.55 -8.21
C PRO A 92 11.05 14.00 -8.09
N ASP A 93 10.48 14.89 -8.89
CA ASP A 93 10.98 16.27 -9.03
C ASP A 93 10.72 17.16 -7.80
N ILE A 94 10.04 16.64 -6.77
CA ILE A 94 9.96 17.22 -5.41
C ILE A 94 11.32 17.37 -4.73
N TYR A 95 12.41 16.83 -5.26
CA TYR A 95 13.75 17.05 -4.70
C TYR A 95 14.53 18.18 -5.36
N GLU A 96 14.09 18.65 -6.52
CA GLU A 96 14.81 19.69 -7.28
C GLU A 96 13.97 20.93 -7.55
N ASN A 97 12.65 20.86 -7.36
CA ASN A 97 11.74 21.97 -7.63
C ASN A 97 11.05 22.41 -6.32
N GLU A 98 11.37 23.62 -5.88
CA GLU A 98 10.82 24.21 -4.65
C GLU A 98 9.30 24.40 -4.69
N GLU A 99 8.71 24.76 -5.84
CA GLU A 99 7.26 24.84 -5.97
C GLU A 99 6.63 23.45 -5.78
N ASN A 100 7.22 22.41 -6.38
CA ASN A 100 6.71 21.04 -6.24
C ASN A 100 6.86 20.51 -4.80
N LYS A 101 7.93 20.87 -4.08
CA LYS A 101 8.06 20.61 -2.64
C LYS A 101 6.89 21.20 -1.87
N LEU A 102 6.65 22.50 -2.05
CA LEU A 102 5.59 23.20 -1.34
C LEU A 102 4.20 22.63 -1.67
N VAL A 103 3.94 22.33 -2.94
CA VAL A 103 2.69 21.66 -3.37
C VAL A 103 2.55 20.30 -2.71
N PHE A 104 3.61 19.49 -2.65
CA PHE A 104 3.57 18.18 -2.01
C PHE A 104 3.33 18.28 -0.50
N GLY A 105 4.01 19.19 0.19
CA GLY A 105 3.79 19.45 1.62
C GLY A 105 2.37 19.94 1.91
N GLN A 106 1.83 20.85 1.09
CA GLN A 106 0.43 21.30 1.19
C GLN A 106 -0.54 20.15 0.97
N PHE A 107 -0.31 19.30 -0.03
CA PHE A 107 -1.13 18.11 -0.27
C PHE A 107 -1.16 17.17 0.95
N LEU A 108 0.01 16.87 1.53
CA LEU A 108 0.10 16.05 2.74
C LEU A 108 -0.63 16.71 3.92
N GLU A 109 -0.47 18.02 4.10
CA GLU A 109 -1.13 18.78 5.17
C GLU A 109 -2.66 18.79 5.02
N LYS A 110 -3.17 18.93 3.80
CA LYS A 110 -4.61 18.87 3.57
C LYS A 110 -5.13 17.45 3.79
N CYS A 111 -4.40 16.43 3.34
CA CYS A 111 -4.76 15.04 3.56
C CYS A 111 -4.78 14.69 5.05
N ILE A 112 -3.74 15.00 5.83
CA ILE A 112 -3.70 14.61 7.26
C ILE A 112 -4.84 15.25 8.08
N ASN A 113 -5.29 16.45 7.71
CA ASN A 113 -6.36 17.18 8.37
C ASN A 113 -7.76 16.89 7.79
N ALA A 114 -7.86 16.14 6.70
CA ALA A 114 -9.14 15.77 6.11
C ALA A 114 -9.94 14.87 7.05
N THR A 115 -11.26 15.06 7.08
CA THR A 115 -12.19 14.20 7.83
C THR A 115 -13.26 13.59 6.93
N LYS A 116 -13.29 13.99 5.65
CA LYS A 116 -14.25 13.52 4.65
C LYS A 116 -13.54 13.09 3.39
N GLU A 117 -14.12 12.11 2.71
CA GLU A 117 -13.64 11.55 1.46
C GLU A 117 -13.43 12.61 0.36
N ASP A 118 -14.42 13.45 0.11
CA ASP A 118 -14.35 14.48 -0.94
C ASP A 118 -13.17 15.43 -0.79
N GLN A 119 -12.72 15.68 0.45
CA GLN A 119 -11.54 16.51 0.69
C GLN A 119 -10.28 15.84 0.16
N ILE A 120 -10.11 14.54 0.43
CA ILE A 120 -8.94 13.78 -0.01
C ILE A 120 -8.92 13.65 -1.54
N LEU A 121 -10.08 13.33 -2.13
CA LEU A 121 -10.21 13.20 -3.59
C LEU A 121 -9.91 14.51 -4.31
N LYS A 122 -10.40 15.64 -3.78
CA LYS A 122 -10.08 16.97 -4.30
C LYS A 122 -8.58 17.23 -4.32
N GLU A 123 -7.88 16.94 -3.22
CA GLU A 123 -6.44 17.19 -3.12
C GLU A 123 -5.64 16.27 -4.05
N ILE A 124 -6.06 15.02 -4.24
CA ILE A 124 -5.45 14.11 -5.24
C ILE A 124 -5.58 14.68 -6.66
N ILE A 125 -6.77 15.17 -7.02
CA ILE A 125 -7.02 15.78 -8.34
C ILE A 125 -6.19 17.05 -8.52
N LEU A 126 -6.06 17.88 -7.49
CA LEU A 126 -5.22 19.08 -7.53
C LEU A 126 -3.74 18.74 -7.68
N LEU A 127 -3.25 17.72 -6.96
CA LEU A 127 -1.87 17.24 -7.09
C LEU A 127 -1.60 16.69 -8.50
N ASP A 128 -2.49 15.86 -9.04
CA ASP A 128 -2.33 15.30 -10.40
C ASP A 128 -2.28 16.39 -11.47
N LYS A 129 -3.05 17.47 -11.33
CA LYS A 129 -3.01 18.63 -12.25
C LYS A 129 -1.65 19.32 -12.30
N ARG A 130 -0.86 19.23 -11.22
CA ARG A 130 0.49 19.81 -11.17
C ARG A 130 1.52 19.00 -11.97
N LYS A 131 1.20 17.75 -12.32
CA LYS A 131 2.04 16.86 -13.16
C LYS A 131 3.48 16.74 -12.65
N ILE A 132 3.62 16.68 -11.33
CA ILE A 132 4.87 16.42 -10.61
C ILE A 132 5.42 15.06 -11.05
N LYS A 133 6.60 15.05 -11.68
CA LYS A 133 7.18 13.84 -12.26
C LYS A 133 7.64 12.91 -11.14
N GLY A 134 7.34 11.62 -11.28
CA GLY A 134 7.69 10.60 -10.29
C GLY A 134 6.77 10.57 -9.06
N LEU A 135 5.82 11.50 -8.94
CA LEU A 135 4.85 11.55 -7.85
C LEU A 135 3.45 11.17 -8.32
N GLY A 136 3.25 9.87 -8.54
CA GLY A 136 1.97 9.28 -8.95
C GLY A 136 1.19 8.63 -7.79
N PRO A 137 0.33 7.64 -8.09
CA PRO A 137 -0.41 6.86 -7.10
C PRO A 137 0.44 6.13 -6.05
N ALA A 138 1.77 6.11 -6.16
CA ALA A 138 2.64 5.63 -5.09
C ALA A 138 2.41 6.37 -3.76
N VAL A 139 1.98 7.64 -3.82
CA VAL A 139 1.59 8.43 -2.64
C VAL A 139 0.35 7.86 -1.94
N ALA A 140 -0.50 7.09 -2.64
CA ALA A 140 -1.69 6.49 -2.05
C ALA A 140 -1.37 5.57 -0.87
N SER A 141 -0.18 4.93 -0.85
CA SER A 141 0.25 4.14 0.30
C SER A 141 0.47 5.00 1.55
N ILE A 142 0.99 6.22 1.42
CA ILE A 142 1.08 7.17 2.55
C ILE A 142 -0.34 7.55 3.00
N ILE A 143 -1.21 7.90 2.05
CA ILE A 143 -2.57 8.37 2.36
C ILE A 143 -3.44 7.25 2.96
N TYR A 144 -3.22 5.99 2.58
CA TYR A 144 -3.87 4.84 3.21
C TYR A 144 -3.59 4.79 4.73
N PHE A 145 -2.36 5.04 5.17
CA PHE A 145 -2.04 5.11 6.61
C PHE A 145 -2.60 6.35 7.30
N LEU A 146 -3.07 7.35 6.56
CA LEU A 146 -3.83 8.48 7.12
C LEU A 146 -5.33 8.20 7.14
N HIS A 147 -5.85 7.49 6.13
CA HIS A 147 -7.27 7.28 5.84
C HIS A 147 -7.55 5.85 5.33
N PRO A 148 -7.41 4.81 6.17
CA PRO A 148 -7.48 3.42 5.73
C PRO A 148 -8.84 2.99 5.21
N THR A 149 -9.90 3.71 5.56
CA THR A 149 -11.28 3.43 5.13
C THR A 149 -11.67 4.17 3.85
N ILE A 150 -10.80 5.04 3.33
CA ILE A 150 -11.07 5.90 2.17
C ILE A 150 -10.12 5.57 1.02
N ILE A 151 -8.84 5.35 1.29
CA ILE A 151 -7.81 5.21 0.24
C ILE A 151 -7.17 3.82 0.35
N PRO A 152 -7.30 2.94 -0.66
CA PRO A 152 -6.55 1.68 -0.66
C PRO A 152 -5.07 1.93 -0.98
N PRO A 153 -4.12 1.15 -0.41
CA PRO A 153 -2.73 1.19 -0.85
C PRO A 153 -2.62 0.79 -2.33
N CYS A 154 -1.51 1.16 -2.98
CA CYS A 154 -1.31 0.93 -4.41
C CYS A 154 0.05 0.31 -4.69
N ASN A 155 0.06 -0.81 -5.41
CA ASN A 155 1.26 -1.41 -5.98
C ASN A 155 0.88 -2.27 -7.21
N THR A 156 1.90 -2.80 -7.89
CA THR A 156 1.72 -3.62 -9.09
C THR A 156 0.87 -4.87 -8.84
N ALA A 157 1.07 -5.57 -7.72
CA ALA A 157 0.33 -6.79 -7.41
C ALA A 157 -1.15 -6.51 -7.16
N ILE A 158 -1.50 -5.43 -6.45
CA ILE A 158 -2.88 -4.99 -6.26
C ILE A 158 -3.55 -4.72 -7.61
N VAL A 159 -2.89 -3.96 -8.49
CA VAL A 159 -3.42 -3.66 -9.83
C VAL A 159 -3.61 -4.94 -10.65
N ASN A 160 -2.64 -5.86 -10.60
CA ASN A 160 -2.75 -7.14 -11.30
C ASN A 160 -3.90 -8.00 -10.76
N GLY A 161 -4.05 -8.07 -9.44
CA GLY A 161 -5.13 -8.81 -8.81
C GLY A 161 -6.50 -8.21 -9.10
N PHE A 162 -6.59 -6.88 -9.11
CA PHE A 162 -7.80 -6.16 -9.54
C PHE A 162 -8.18 -6.51 -10.98
N ASN A 163 -7.22 -6.42 -11.90
CA ASN A 163 -7.42 -6.73 -13.30
C ASN A 163 -7.83 -8.19 -13.52
N SER A 164 -7.23 -9.13 -12.79
CA SER A 164 -7.60 -10.55 -12.86
C SER A 164 -9.02 -10.79 -12.32
N LEU A 165 -9.32 -10.28 -11.12
CA LEU A 165 -10.59 -10.52 -10.43
C LEU A 165 -11.78 -9.89 -11.16
N PHE A 166 -11.63 -8.67 -11.65
CA PHE A 166 -12.71 -7.91 -12.30
C PHE A 166 -12.64 -7.90 -13.82
N LYS A 167 -11.70 -8.64 -14.43
CA LYS A 167 -11.46 -8.68 -15.88
C LYS A 167 -11.27 -7.29 -16.49
N ASP A 168 -10.55 -6.43 -15.77
CA ASP A 168 -10.27 -5.04 -16.14
C ASP A 168 -8.82 -4.88 -16.64
N LYS A 169 -8.46 -3.67 -17.08
CA LYS A 169 -7.13 -3.32 -17.63
C LYS A 169 -6.60 -2.00 -17.08
N VAL A 170 -6.75 -1.81 -15.77
CA VAL A 170 -6.20 -0.67 -15.03
C VAL A 170 -4.68 -0.65 -15.17
N LYS A 171 -4.12 0.52 -15.48
CA LYS A 171 -2.67 0.73 -15.61
C LYS A 171 -2.10 1.36 -14.34
N LEU A 172 -0.95 0.87 -13.91
CA LEU A 172 -0.19 1.46 -12.80
C LEU A 172 0.31 2.87 -13.17
N GLY A 173 0.38 3.77 -12.18
CA GLY A 173 1.02 5.07 -12.31
C GLY A 173 0.11 6.23 -12.72
N SER A 174 -1.15 5.97 -13.06
CA SER A 174 -2.15 7.02 -13.39
C SER A 174 -3.11 7.24 -12.23
N TRP A 175 -3.27 8.50 -11.78
CA TRP A 175 -4.25 8.86 -10.75
C TRP A 175 -5.69 8.61 -11.21
N THR A 176 -6.02 8.87 -12.47
CA THR A 176 -7.36 8.58 -13.02
C THR A 176 -7.70 7.09 -12.95
N GLU A 177 -6.74 6.24 -13.34
CA GLU A 177 -6.91 4.78 -13.30
C GLU A 177 -6.98 4.27 -11.84
N TYR A 178 -6.14 4.83 -10.97
CA TYR A 178 -6.16 4.51 -9.54
C TYR A 178 -7.50 4.89 -8.88
N LEU A 179 -8.03 6.09 -9.17
CA LEU A 179 -9.32 6.52 -8.61
C LEU A 179 -10.48 5.66 -9.12
N ARG A 180 -10.48 5.27 -10.40
CA ARG A 180 -11.45 4.31 -10.93
C ARG A 180 -11.37 2.96 -10.21
N MET A 181 -10.15 2.43 -10.04
CA MET A 181 -9.93 1.18 -9.31
C MET A 181 -10.43 1.28 -7.87
N ARG A 182 -10.15 2.40 -7.21
CA ARG A 182 -10.60 2.70 -5.84
C ARG A 182 -12.12 2.65 -5.71
N GLU A 183 -12.88 3.29 -6.60
CA GLU A 183 -14.34 3.29 -6.54
C GLU A 183 -14.90 1.87 -6.52
N ILE A 184 -14.40 1.02 -7.43
CA ILE A 184 -14.81 -0.38 -7.53
C ILE A 184 -14.39 -1.17 -6.27
N ILE A 185 -13.19 -0.92 -5.73
CA ILE A 185 -12.75 -1.53 -4.46
C ILE A 185 -13.70 -1.15 -3.32
N ILE A 186 -14.11 0.11 -3.20
CA ILE A 186 -15.01 0.57 -2.14
C ILE A 186 -16.40 -0.06 -2.29
N GLU A 187 -16.95 -0.04 -3.51
CA GLU A 187 -18.23 -0.68 -3.82
C GLU A 187 -18.23 -2.16 -3.39
N LYS A 188 -17.23 -2.91 -3.84
CA LYS A 188 -17.12 -4.35 -3.55
C LYS A 188 -16.75 -4.63 -2.10
N ASN A 189 -15.98 -3.78 -1.45
CA ASN A 189 -15.69 -3.92 -0.03
C ASN A 189 -16.95 -3.67 0.81
N ASN A 190 -17.82 -2.73 0.43
CA ASN A 190 -19.09 -2.50 1.14
C ASN A 190 -20.01 -3.72 1.10
N GLU A 191 -20.00 -4.49 0.00
CA GLU A 191 -20.73 -5.77 -0.10
C GLU A 191 -20.18 -6.86 0.83
N LEU A 192 -18.89 -6.79 1.19
CA LEU A 192 -18.17 -7.78 2.01
C LEU A 192 -17.83 -7.29 3.42
N LYS A 193 -18.17 -6.05 3.77
CA LYS A 193 -17.65 -5.33 4.94
C LYS A 193 -17.94 -6.05 6.27
N SER A 194 -19.07 -6.75 6.35
CA SER A 194 -19.43 -7.57 7.51
C SER A 194 -18.54 -8.81 7.67
N GLU A 195 -17.99 -9.32 6.57
CA GLU A 195 -17.17 -10.53 6.54
C GLU A 195 -15.66 -10.21 6.50
N LEU A 196 -15.26 -9.05 5.98
CA LEU A 196 -13.87 -8.64 5.79
C LEU A 196 -13.46 -7.51 6.75
N SER A 197 -13.52 -6.25 6.34
CA SER A 197 -13.26 -5.08 7.18
C SER A 197 -13.71 -3.80 6.48
N ASN A 198 -13.92 -2.71 7.25
CA ASN A 198 -14.03 -1.37 6.68
C ASN A 198 -12.67 -0.80 6.24
N ASP A 199 -11.59 -1.34 6.79
CA ASP A 199 -10.23 -0.95 6.43
C ASP A 199 -9.87 -1.58 5.09
N LEU A 200 -9.61 -0.74 4.10
CA LEU A 200 -9.34 -1.14 2.72
C LEU A 200 -8.02 -1.91 2.58
N GLY A 201 -7.18 -1.96 3.62
CA GLY A 201 -6.01 -2.83 3.69
C GLY A 201 -6.37 -4.30 3.58
N ALA A 202 -7.52 -4.75 4.10
CA ALA A 202 -7.95 -6.14 3.99
C ALA A 202 -8.28 -6.50 2.54
N PHE A 203 -9.09 -5.68 1.87
CA PHE A 203 -9.46 -5.91 0.48
C PHE A 203 -8.24 -5.78 -0.45
N SER A 204 -7.37 -4.81 -0.18
CA SER A 204 -6.14 -4.64 -0.94
C SER A 204 -5.17 -5.80 -0.73
N GLY A 205 -5.15 -6.41 0.46
CA GLY A 205 -4.41 -7.64 0.72
C GLY A 205 -4.93 -8.84 -0.08
N LEU A 206 -6.25 -8.97 -0.23
CA LEU A 206 -6.86 -9.97 -1.11
C LEU A 206 -6.44 -9.76 -2.56
N LEU A 207 -6.54 -8.53 -3.07
CA LEU A 207 -6.06 -8.20 -4.42
C LEU A 207 -4.57 -8.46 -4.58
N PHE A 208 -3.76 -8.13 -3.57
CA PHE A 208 -2.33 -8.40 -3.60
C PHE A 208 -2.02 -9.89 -3.75
N ASP A 209 -2.67 -10.76 -2.95
CA ASP A 209 -2.42 -12.20 -3.02
C ASP A 209 -2.96 -12.82 -4.32
N VAL A 210 -4.08 -12.32 -4.85
CA VAL A 210 -4.54 -12.69 -6.20
C VAL A 210 -3.51 -12.28 -7.25
N GLY A 211 -3.00 -11.06 -7.21
CA GLY A 211 -2.04 -10.54 -8.19
C GLY A 211 -0.67 -11.20 -8.11
N GLU A 212 -0.27 -11.65 -6.92
CA GLU A 212 0.90 -12.49 -6.71
C GLU A 212 0.69 -13.97 -7.11
N LYS A 213 -0.55 -14.32 -7.49
CA LYS A 213 -1.05 -15.66 -7.79
C LYS A 213 -1.02 -16.63 -6.60
N LYS A 214 -1.04 -16.12 -5.36
CA LYS A 214 -1.10 -16.92 -4.13
C LYS A 214 -2.50 -17.45 -3.87
N LEU A 215 -3.51 -16.65 -4.19
CA LEU A 215 -4.90 -17.08 -4.20
C LEU A 215 -5.32 -17.42 -5.62
N LEU A 216 -5.77 -18.66 -5.80
CA LEU A 216 -6.25 -19.15 -7.09
C LEU A 216 -7.69 -18.69 -7.31
N ILE A 217 -7.93 -18.02 -8.44
CA ILE A 217 -9.28 -17.73 -8.92
C ILE A 217 -9.60 -18.74 -10.02
N SER A 218 -10.77 -19.36 -9.95
CA SER A 218 -11.20 -20.49 -10.81
C SER A 218 -11.27 -20.18 -12.31
N ASN A 219 -11.08 -18.92 -12.71
CA ASN A 219 -11.14 -18.50 -14.11
C ASN A 219 -9.78 -18.59 -14.83
N ASP A 220 -8.68 -18.82 -14.11
CA ASP A 220 -7.38 -19.07 -14.74
C ASP A 220 -7.21 -20.57 -14.96
N ASN A 221 -7.22 -21.00 -16.22
CA ASN A 221 -6.58 -22.27 -16.60
C ASN A 221 -5.07 -22.09 -16.42
N ILE A 222 -4.60 -22.18 -15.17
CA ILE A 222 -3.20 -22.02 -14.81
C ILE A 222 -2.44 -23.22 -15.37
N SER A 223 -1.40 -22.96 -16.15
CA SER A 223 -0.50 -24.01 -16.63
C SER A 223 0.22 -24.68 -15.45
N GLU A 224 0.63 -25.93 -15.62
CA GLU A 224 1.34 -26.66 -14.57
C GLU A 224 2.62 -25.93 -14.10
N GLU A 225 3.29 -25.22 -15.01
CA GLU A 225 4.44 -24.39 -14.69
C GLU A 225 4.11 -23.24 -13.73
N ASP A 226 2.97 -22.59 -13.92
CA ASP A 226 2.54 -21.49 -13.07
C ASP A 226 2.10 -22.01 -11.70
N ARG A 227 1.48 -23.21 -11.61
CA ARG A 227 1.20 -23.87 -10.32
C ARG A 227 2.48 -24.12 -9.51
N ILE A 228 3.52 -24.67 -10.15
CA ILE A 228 4.81 -24.92 -9.50
C ILE A 228 5.46 -23.61 -9.01
N LYS A 229 5.35 -22.51 -9.76
CA LYS A 229 5.87 -21.20 -9.33
C LYS A 229 5.11 -20.67 -8.11
N ILE A 230 3.80 -20.83 -8.09
CA ILE A 230 2.94 -20.42 -6.97
C ILE A 230 3.32 -21.21 -5.71
N GLU A 231 3.41 -22.53 -5.78
CA GLU A 231 3.82 -23.37 -4.65
C GLU A 231 5.19 -22.98 -4.10
N LYS A 232 6.15 -22.66 -4.97
CA LYS A 232 7.47 -22.17 -4.54
C LYS A 232 7.39 -20.83 -3.81
N LYS A 233 6.57 -19.89 -4.29
CA LYS A 233 6.35 -18.58 -3.64
C LYS A 233 5.70 -18.76 -2.26
N LEU A 234 4.70 -19.64 -2.15
CA LEU A 234 4.02 -19.97 -0.90
C LEU A 234 5.01 -20.54 0.12
N LYS A 235 5.76 -21.59 -0.24
CA LYS A 235 6.80 -22.18 0.62
C LYS A 235 7.86 -21.17 1.07
N LYS A 236 8.28 -20.26 0.18
CA LYS A 236 9.24 -19.20 0.54
C LYS A 236 8.64 -18.25 1.58
N ARG A 237 7.40 -17.81 1.36
CA ARG A 237 6.72 -16.87 2.24
C ARG A 237 6.39 -17.49 3.59
N HIS A 238 6.00 -18.76 3.63
CA HIS A 238 5.84 -19.51 4.87
C HIS A 238 7.10 -19.47 5.73
N LYS A 239 8.27 -19.69 5.10
CA LYS A 239 9.56 -19.59 5.80
C LYS A 239 9.85 -18.18 6.30
N GLU A 240 9.57 -17.15 5.49
CA GLU A 240 9.74 -15.75 5.89
C GLU A 240 8.85 -15.42 7.11
N VAL A 241 7.59 -15.86 7.13
CA VAL A 241 6.68 -15.63 8.27
C VAL A 241 7.15 -16.36 9.53
N ILE A 242 7.60 -17.62 9.42
CA ILE A 242 8.13 -18.37 10.56
C ILE A 242 9.39 -17.70 11.12
N SER A 243 10.34 -17.32 10.26
CA SER A 243 11.56 -16.67 10.72
C SER A 243 11.29 -15.34 11.41
N GLU A 244 10.27 -14.60 10.96
CA GLU A 244 9.87 -13.34 11.58
C GLU A 244 9.28 -13.56 12.97
N MET A 245 8.43 -14.57 13.13
CA MET A 245 7.91 -14.96 14.45
C MET A 245 9.03 -15.36 15.41
N GLU A 246 10.01 -16.13 14.93
CA GLU A 246 11.17 -16.56 15.74
C GLU A 246 12.07 -15.39 16.14
N GLU A 247 12.29 -14.42 15.25
CA GLU A 247 13.05 -13.19 15.54
C GLU A 247 12.34 -12.30 16.59
N GLU A 248 11.01 -12.15 16.49
CA GLU A 248 10.21 -11.39 17.45
C GLU A 248 10.22 -12.01 18.86
N ASP A 249 10.12 -13.33 18.95
CA ASP A 249 10.20 -14.07 20.22
C ASP A 249 11.57 -13.86 20.90
N LEU A 250 12.66 -13.98 20.13
CA LEU A 250 14.03 -13.73 20.61
C LEU A 250 14.24 -12.29 21.09
N HIS A 251 13.71 -11.30 20.35
CA HIS A 251 13.79 -9.90 20.75
C HIS A 251 13.03 -9.61 22.05
N THR A 252 11.91 -10.30 22.26
CA THR A 252 11.11 -10.19 23.48
C THR A 252 11.86 -10.80 24.66
N GLU A 253 12.42 -12.00 24.53
CA GLU A 253 13.22 -12.65 25.58
C GLU A 253 14.43 -11.81 26.03
N MET A 254 15.13 -11.16 25.10
CA MET A 254 16.28 -10.30 25.40
C MET A 254 15.91 -9.00 26.13
N GLN A 255 14.67 -8.52 26.06
CA GLN A 255 14.24 -7.30 26.77
C GLN A 255 13.87 -7.57 28.24
N TYR A 256 13.69 -8.83 28.64
CA TYR A 256 13.36 -9.25 30.01
C TYR A 256 14.57 -9.78 30.80
N HIS A 257 15.78 -9.66 30.25
CA HIS A 257 17.06 -10.01 30.89
C HIS A 257 17.98 -8.78 31.02
#